data_AF-A0A9P9D023-F1
#
_entry.id   AF-A0A9P9D023-F1
#
_cell.length_a   1.000
_cell.length_b   1.000
_cell.length_c   1.000
_cell.angle_alpha   90.00
_cell.angle_beta   90.00
_cell.angle_gamma   90.00
#
_symmetry.space_group_name_H-M   'P 1'
#
loop_
_entity.id
_entity.type
_entity.pdbx_description
1 polymer ?
#
loop_
_entity_poly.entity_id
_entity_poly.type
_entity_poly.pdbx_seq_one_letter_code
_entity_poly.pdbx_strand_id
1 'polypeptide(L)'
;MRFLALLATALPLVYSLPTDPPLSLNPPLESIAKRTVSTERSCGLVGYDQNNPAPFYTKSYKCNVADCLALCLSKPECKSYATSSSGCYLYSAAVAGNFYADANSPLKFYDKACSAGGALIRLENMDGSLYGYMSDFFNIFGERTTAAFADALKVDYQVSSSIASQLNLVTVNSEAYVDLEYLSGIVGFGNSNSDLGPGSYNYLYLGASLATPPGSTPQSGIDNSFTRATTLAKNVESALWKIDLNTLELTPQWVNTDGSTPAVYVGFAQNIVIVTGDITAFMNRFGNTVQLKLRLELST
;
A
#
# COMPACT_ATOMS: atom_id res chain seq x y z
N MET A 1 43.76 10.17 57.76
CA MET A 1 45.08 10.84 57.58
C MET A 1 45.56 10.50 56.18
N ARG A 2 45.33 11.40 55.20
CA ARG A 2 46.31 12.33 54.61
C ARG A 2 47.48 11.63 53.94
N PHE A 3 47.59 11.75 52.60
CA PHE A 3 48.80 11.90 51.76
C PHE A 3 48.28 11.92 50.30
N LEU A 4 48.69 12.75 49.35
CA LEU A 4 49.45 14.00 49.31
C LEU A 4 49.08 14.62 47.93
N ALA A 5 48.84 15.93 47.88
CA ALA A 5 48.63 16.66 46.63
C ALA A 5 49.98 17.05 46.02
N LEU A 6 50.13 16.93 44.69
CA LEU A 6 51.24 17.51 43.94
C LEU A 6 50.68 18.28 42.75
N LEU A 7 50.82 19.62 42.84
CA LEU A 7 50.71 20.56 41.74
C LEU A 7 51.97 20.45 40.86
N ALA A 8 51.78 20.51 39.53
CA ALA A 8 52.81 20.91 38.59
C ALA A 8 52.21 21.83 37.52
N THR A 9 52.40 23.13 37.76
CA THR A 9 52.70 24.24 36.83
C THR A 9 52.24 24.18 35.37
N ALA A 10 51.39 25.16 35.03
CA ALA A 10 51.04 25.58 33.68
C ALA A 10 52.13 26.48 33.05
N LEU A 11 52.38 26.28 31.75
CA LEU A 11 52.92 27.30 30.83
C LEU A 11 52.02 27.35 29.57
N PRO A 12 51.77 28.53 28.98
CA PRO A 12 50.79 28.69 27.91
C PRO A 12 51.44 28.42 26.54
N LEU A 13 50.90 27.47 25.79
CA LEU A 13 51.15 27.37 24.35
C LEU A 13 50.11 28.26 23.64
N VAL A 14 50.60 29.39 23.16
CA VAL A 14 49.90 30.27 22.23
C VAL A 14 49.85 29.54 20.89
N TYR A 15 48.70 28.98 20.54
CA TYR A 15 48.36 28.68 19.15
C TYR A 15 47.19 29.57 18.75
N SER A 16 47.48 30.48 17.83
CA SER A 16 46.53 31.31 17.12
C SER A 16 45.50 30.43 16.41
N LEU A 17 44.25 30.51 16.85
CA LEU A 17 43.10 30.00 16.09
C LEU A 17 42.90 30.91 14.87
N PRO A 18 42.68 30.37 13.66
CA PRO A 18 42.20 31.17 12.55
C PRO A 18 40.82 31.72 12.91
N THR A 19 40.65 33.03 12.74
CA THR A 19 39.38 33.73 12.89
C THR A 19 38.46 33.30 11.76
N ASP A 20 37.51 32.39 12.05
CA ASP A 20 36.41 32.14 11.14
C ASP A 20 35.54 33.41 11.02
N PRO A 21 35.17 33.82 9.79
CA PRO A 21 34.26 34.93 9.59
C PRO A 21 32.86 34.56 10.11
N PRO A 22 32.06 35.55 10.56
CA PRO A 22 30.71 35.29 11.03
C PRO A 22 29.87 34.71 9.89
N LEU A 23 29.28 33.53 10.12
CA LEU A 23 28.19 32.99 9.31
C LEU A 23 27.08 34.04 9.23
N SER A 24 26.96 34.65 8.05
CA SER A 24 25.98 35.67 7.75
C SER A 24 25.30 35.32 6.44
N LEU A 25 23.97 35.23 6.56
CA LEU A 25 22.94 35.32 5.52
C LEU A 25 22.70 34.07 4.67
N ASN A 26 21.62 33.39 5.05
CA ASN A 26 20.55 32.87 4.19
C ASN A 26 20.96 32.45 2.76
N PRO A 27 20.90 31.15 2.41
CA PRO A 27 20.82 30.79 1.00
C PRO A 27 19.55 31.41 0.40
N PRO A 28 19.57 31.86 -0.87
CA PRO A 28 18.37 32.30 -1.55
C PRO A 28 17.36 31.15 -1.54
N LEU A 29 16.12 31.47 -1.17
CA LEU A 29 14.97 30.60 -1.31
C LEU A 29 14.64 30.41 -2.80
N GLU A 30 15.50 29.70 -3.53
CA GLU A 30 15.24 29.22 -4.89
C GLU A 30 15.48 27.71 -4.97
N SER A 31 14.90 26.98 -4.01
CA SER A 31 14.35 25.68 -4.33
C SER A 31 12.89 25.92 -4.68
N ILE A 32 12.61 26.16 -5.96
CA ILE A 32 11.32 25.74 -6.51
C ILE A 32 11.34 24.21 -6.45
N ALA A 33 11.16 23.66 -5.24
CA ALA A 33 10.35 22.49 -5.08
C ALA A 33 9.03 22.91 -5.72
N LYS A 34 8.90 22.59 -7.00
CA LYS A 34 7.61 22.49 -7.66
C LYS A 34 6.91 21.43 -6.83
N ARG A 35 6.26 21.91 -5.77
CA ARG A 35 5.27 21.19 -5.01
C ARG A 35 4.35 20.72 -6.12
N THR A 36 4.51 19.47 -6.52
CA THR A 36 3.52 18.79 -7.33
C THR A 36 2.30 18.93 -6.46
N VAL A 37 1.46 19.90 -6.84
CA VAL A 37 0.13 20.06 -6.28
C VAL A 37 -0.48 18.69 -6.50
N SER A 38 -0.56 17.89 -5.43
CA SER A 38 -1.52 16.82 -5.37
C SER A 38 -2.85 17.55 -5.47
N THR A 39 -3.33 17.77 -6.68
CA THR A 39 -4.71 18.12 -6.93
C THR A 39 -5.51 17.05 -6.21
N GLU A 40 -6.18 17.43 -5.12
CA GLU A 40 -7.03 16.51 -4.37
C GLU A 40 -7.95 15.82 -5.38
N ARG A 41 -7.81 14.49 -5.46
CA ARG A 41 -8.60 13.69 -6.38
C ARG A 41 -10.03 13.68 -5.90
N SER A 42 -10.95 13.88 -6.83
CA SER A 42 -12.38 13.93 -6.55
C SER A 42 -12.96 12.53 -6.66
N CYS A 43 -13.06 11.83 -5.53
CA CYS A 43 -13.50 10.45 -5.46
C CYS A 43 -14.77 10.31 -4.61
N GLY A 44 -15.83 9.72 -5.17
CA GLY A 44 -17.08 9.46 -4.47
C GLY A 44 -17.93 10.70 -4.19
N LEU A 45 -17.71 11.81 -4.91
CA LEU A 45 -18.45 13.05 -4.68
C LEU A 45 -19.91 12.90 -5.14
N VAL A 46 -20.86 13.20 -4.25
CA VAL A 46 -22.30 13.12 -4.55
C VAL A 46 -22.76 14.46 -5.14
N GLY A 47 -23.31 14.42 -6.36
CA GLY A 47 -23.73 15.63 -7.06
C GLY A 47 -24.07 15.39 -8.52
N TYR A 48 -24.17 16.43 -9.32
CA TYR A 48 -24.50 16.36 -10.74
C TYR A 48 -23.33 16.84 -11.59
N ASP A 49 -23.27 16.40 -12.85
CA ASP A 49 -22.39 17.04 -13.81
C ASP A 49 -22.94 18.40 -14.23
N GLN A 50 -22.03 19.29 -14.62
CA GLN A 50 -22.39 20.60 -15.18
C GLN A 50 -22.69 20.53 -16.68
N ASN A 51 -22.73 19.32 -17.25
CA ASN A 51 -22.87 19.05 -18.67
C ASN A 51 -21.83 19.81 -19.54
N ASN A 52 -20.63 20.03 -18.99
CA ASN A 52 -19.56 20.79 -19.61
C ASN A 52 -18.16 20.23 -19.24
N PRO A 53 -17.70 19.14 -19.88
CA PRO A 53 -18.37 18.46 -20.99
C PRO A 53 -19.48 17.52 -20.53
N ALA A 54 -20.48 17.32 -21.40
CA ALA A 54 -21.42 16.21 -21.30
C ALA A 54 -20.66 14.86 -21.24
N PRO A 55 -21.26 13.80 -20.67
CA PRO A 55 -20.64 12.48 -20.73
C PRO A 55 -20.52 12.04 -22.19
N PHE A 56 -19.31 11.71 -22.62
CA PHE A 56 -19.05 11.26 -23.99
C PHE A 56 -19.49 9.81 -24.21
N TYR A 57 -19.68 9.07 -23.12
CA TYR A 57 -20.17 7.70 -23.15
C TYR A 57 -21.10 7.45 -21.96
N THR A 58 -22.23 6.81 -22.22
CA THR A 58 -23.18 6.39 -21.19
C THR A 58 -23.55 4.93 -21.40
N LYS A 59 -23.71 4.19 -20.30
CA LYS A 59 -24.12 2.78 -20.35
C LYS A 59 -25.17 2.50 -19.28
N SER A 60 -26.38 2.20 -19.72
CA SER A 60 -27.56 2.01 -18.85
C SER A 60 -27.71 0.54 -18.42
N TYR A 61 -27.08 0.15 -17.31
CA TYR A 61 -27.31 -1.09 -16.57
C TYR A 61 -26.87 -0.89 -15.11
N LYS A 62 -27.14 -1.84 -14.21
CA LYS A 62 -26.65 -1.78 -12.83
C LYS A 62 -25.12 -1.94 -12.84
N CYS A 63 -24.40 -0.85 -12.62
CA CYS A 63 -22.94 -0.81 -12.59
C CYS A 63 -22.47 -0.42 -11.19
N ASN A 64 -21.51 -1.15 -10.63
CA ASN A 64 -20.79 -0.68 -9.45
C ASN A 64 -19.60 0.21 -9.87
N VAL A 65 -18.86 0.74 -8.90
CA VAL A 65 -17.71 1.62 -9.14
C VAL A 65 -16.60 0.93 -9.95
N ALA A 66 -16.34 -0.38 -9.74
CA ALA A 66 -15.39 -1.15 -10.57
C ALA A 66 -15.83 -1.20 -12.02
N ASP A 67 -17.10 -1.49 -12.27
CA ASP A 67 -17.62 -1.61 -13.63
C ASP A 67 -17.41 -0.32 -14.41
N CYS A 68 -17.70 0.84 -13.79
CA CYS A 68 -17.52 2.13 -14.42
C CYS A 68 -16.05 2.53 -14.54
N LEU A 69 -15.20 2.17 -13.57
CA LEU A 69 -13.75 2.38 -13.66
C LEU A 69 -13.16 1.54 -14.80
N ALA A 70 -13.46 0.24 -14.87
CA ALA A 70 -12.98 -0.65 -15.94
C ALA A 70 -13.42 -0.14 -17.32
N LEU A 71 -14.67 0.31 -17.43
CA LEU A 71 -15.20 0.94 -18.63
C LEU A 71 -14.44 2.23 -18.97
N CYS A 72 -14.18 3.09 -17.98
CA CYS A 72 -13.37 4.31 -18.14
C CYS A 72 -11.92 3.99 -18.57
N LEU A 73 -11.30 2.97 -17.99
CA LEU A 73 -9.95 2.52 -18.34
C LEU A 73 -9.89 1.98 -19.78
N SER A 74 -10.96 1.35 -20.26
CA SER A 74 -11.05 0.89 -21.66
C SER A 74 -11.13 2.02 -22.69
N LYS A 75 -11.32 3.28 -22.25
CA LYS A 75 -11.45 4.46 -23.10
C LYS A 75 -10.28 5.44 -22.83
N PRO A 76 -9.36 5.64 -23.79
CA PRO A 76 -8.21 6.53 -23.58
C PRO A 76 -8.62 7.99 -23.31
N GLU A 77 -9.74 8.45 -23.87
CA GLU A 77 -10.30 9.79 -23.67
C GLU A 77 -10.95 9.99 -22.29
N CYS A 78 -11.25 8.92 -21.53
CA CYS A 78 -11.86 9.04 -20.22
C CYS A 78 -10.88 9.68 -19.22
N LYS A 79 -11.35 10.67 -18.46
CA LYS A 79 -10.63 11.33 -17.37
C LYS A 79 -11.38 11.30 -16.04
N SER A 80 -12.70 11.12 -16.06
CA SER A 80 -13.52 10.86 -14.89
C SER A 80 -14.77 10.06 -15.27
N TYR A 81 -15.47 9.52 -14.28
CA TYR A 81 -16.70 8.78 -14.45
C TYR A 81 -17.68 9.07 -13.31
N ALA A 82 -18.97 8.93 -13.57
CA ALA A 82 -20.02 8.92 -12.56
C ALA A 82 -20.76 7.58 -12.57
N THR A 83 -21.18 7.17 -11.38
CA THR A 83 -21.93 5.92 -11.16
C THR A 83 -23.29 6.22 -10.54
N SER A 84 -24.32 5.50 -10.95
CA SER A 84 -25.63 5.45 -10.30
C SER A 84 -26.11 3.99 -10.20
N SER A 85 -27.22 3.76 -9.51
CA SER A 85 -27.92 2.46 -9.54
C SER A 85 -28.39 2.06 -10.95
N SER A 86 -28.43 3.00 -11.89
CA SER A 86 -28.96 2.84 -13.25
C SER A 86 -27.91 2.88 -14.38
N GLY A 87 -26.65 3.20 -14.11
CA GLY A 87 -25.64 3.28 -15.17
C GLY A 87 -24.31 3.95 -14.83
N CYS A 88 -23.41 3.90 -15.82
CA CYS A 88 -22.15 4.63 -15.87
C CYS A 88 -22.19 5.80 -16.85
N TYR A 89 -21.51 6.88 -16.49
CA TYR A 89 -21.33 8.06 -17.32
C TYR A 89 -19.83 8.38 -17.36
N LEU A 90 -19.23 8.44 -18.54
CA LEU A 90 -17.80 8.73 -18.69
C LEU A 90 -17.59 10.13 -19.26
N TYR A 91 -16.60 10.83 -18.72
CA TYR A 91 -16.31 12.22 -19.06
C TYR A 91 -14.85 12.36 -19.53
N SER A 92 -14.64 13.25 -20.50
CA SER A 92 -13.32 13.58 -21.05
C SER A 92 -12.60 14.70 -20.28
N ALA A 93 -13.21 15.15 -19.18
CA ALA A 93 -12.66 16.09 -18.20
C ALA A 93 -12.51 15.42 -16.83
N ALA A 94 -11.67 16.00 -15.97
CA ALA A 94 -11.65 15.66 -14.55
C ALA A 94 -13.00 16.03 -13.90
N VAL A 95 -13.30 15.47 -12.74
CA VAL A 95 -14.48 15.87 -11.96
C VAL A 95 -14.39 17.35 -11.59
N ALA A 96 -13.19 17.79 -11.19
CA ALA A 96 -12.90 19.20 -10.95
C ALA A 96 -13.18 20.03 -12.22
N GLY A 97 -14.16 20.94 -12.13
CA GLY A 97 -14.57 21.81 -13.22
C GLY A 97 -15.76 21.33 -14.05
N ASN A 98 -16.30 20.13 -13.80
CA ASN A 98 -17.53 19.63 -14.43
C ASN A 98 -18.52 19.05 -13.40
N PHE A 99 -18.41 19.47 -12.14
CA PHE A 99 -19.17 18.91 -11.02
C PHE A 99 -19.81 20.01 -10.18
N TYR A 100 -21.04 19.75 -9.73
CA TYR A 100 -21.75 20.53 -8.73
C TYR A 100 -22.25 19.60 -7.63
N ALA A 101 -21.90 19.90 -6.38
CA ALA A 101 -22.25 19.08 -5.22
C ALA A 101 -23.74 19.19 -4.87
N ASP A 102 -24.39 18.04 -4.72
CA ASP A 102 -25.79 17.94 -4.27
C ASP A 102 -26.00 16.60 -3.57
N ALA A 103 -26.32 16.63 -2.27
CA ALA A 103 -26.50 15.43 -1.47
C ALA A 103 -27.69 14.56 -1.89
N ASN A 104 -28.64 15.10 -2.67
CA ASN A 104 -29.80 14.36 -3.16
C ASN A 104 -29.54 13.69 -4.52
N SER A 105 -28.38 13.94 -5.13
CA SER A 105 -28.06 13.35 -6.42
C SER A 105 -27.94 11.83 -6.33
N PRO A 106 -28.49 11.08 -7.30
CA PRO A 106 -28.27 9.64 -7.41
C PRO A 106 -26.88 9.28 -7.96
N LEU A 107 -26.07 10.28 -8.35
CA LEU A 107 -24.76 10.09 -8.97
C LEU A 107 -23.63 10.31 -7.97
N LYS A 108 -22.63 9.42 -8.04
CA LYS A 108 -21.32 9.58 -7.39
C LYS A 108 -20.24 9.75 -8.46
N PHE A 109 -19.41 10.78 -8.33
CA PHE A 109 -18.36 11.16 -9.29
C PHE A 109 -16.97 10.73 -8.81
N TYR A 110 -16.15 10.29 -9.76
CA TYR A 110 -14.80 9.78 -9.54
C TYR A 110 -13.87 10.24 -10.66
N ASP A 111 -12.73 10.84 -10.34
CA ASP A 111 -11.64 10.96 -11.30
C ASP A 111 -11.17 9.55 -11.75
N LYS A 112 -10.63 9.43 -12.97
CA LYS A 112 -10.08 8.15 -13.47
C LYS A 112 -8.95 7.61 -12.59
N ALA A 113 -8.23 8.53 -11.94
CA ALA A 113 -7.17 8.21 -10.98
C ALA A 113 -7.68 7.95 -9.56
N CYS A 114 -9.00 7.95 -9.35
CA CYS A 114 -9.58 7.41 -8.14
C CYS A 114 -9.44 5.89 -8.19
N SER A 115 -8.84 5.32 -7.16
CA SER A 115 -9.25 3.99 -6.74
C SER A 115 -10.76 4.02 -6.54
N ALA A 116 -11.43 2.90 -6.76
CA ALA A 116 -12.84 2.81 -6.44
C ALA A 116 -13.03 2.96 -4.90
N GLY A 117 -13.08 4.20 -4.40
CA GLY A 117 -13.38 4.56 -3.02
C GLY A 117 -12.52 3.90 -1.94
N GLY A 118 -11.30 3.45 -2.23
CA GLY A 118 -10.59 2.49 -1.37
C GLY A 118 -11.34 1.14 -1.24
N ALA A 119 -10.60 0.05 -1.27
CA ALA A 119 -11.16 -1.30 -1.23
C ALA A 119 -10.83 -1.98 0.09
N LEU A 120 -11.74 -2.82 0.57
CA LEU A 120 -11.43 -3.80 1.60
C LEU A 120 -10.67 -4.97 0.98
N ILE A 121 -9.78 -5.61 1.74
CA ILE A 121 -9.11 -6.84 1.29
C ILE A 121 -9.87 -8.04 1.85
N ARG A 122 -10.62 -8.70 1.00
CA ARG A 122 -11.33 -9.94 1.29
C ARG A 122 -10.40 -11.14 1.11
N LEU A 123 -10.47 -12.08 2.05
CA LEU A 123 -9.85 -13.40 1.95
C LEU A 123 -10.90 -14.43 1.58
N GLU A 124 -10.62 -15.22 0.56
CA GLU A 124 -11.50 -16.26 0.05
C GLU A 124 -10.84 -17.63 0.18
N ASN A 125 -11.64 -18.65 0.47
CA ASN A 125 -11.23 -20.04 0.26
C ASN A 125 -10.98 -20.29 -1.23
N MET A 126 -10.28 -21.37 -1.56
CA MET A 126 -9.96 -21.69 -2.96
C MET A 126 -11.20 -21.91 -3.84
N ASP A 127 -12.33 -22.29 -3.25
CA ASP A 127 -13.64 -22.44 -3.88
C ASP A 127 -14.42 -21.12 -4.08
N GLY A 128 -13.87 -19.99 -3.61
CA GLY A 128 -14.47 -18.65 -3.71
C GLY A 128 -15.38 -18.26 -2.55
N SER A 129 -15.66 -19.17 -1.60
CA SER A 129 -16.41 -18.82 -0.39
C SER A 129 -15.62 -17.85 0.49
N LEU A 130 -16.32 -16.94 1.19
CA LEU A 130 -15.71 -15.98 2.10
C LEU A 130 -15.03 -16.71 3.27
N TYR A 131 -13.75 -16.41 3.49
CA TYR A 131 -13.02 -16.83 4.68
C TYR A 131 -13.04 -15.74 5.76
N GLY A 132 -12.84 -14.48 5.35
CA GLY A 132 -12.83 -13.30 6.22
C GLY A 132 -12.27 -12.08 5.50
N TYR A 133 -11.85 -11.07 6.26
CA TYR A 133 -11.18 -9.87 5.75
C TYR A 133 -9.79 -9.74 6.35
N MET A 134 -8.89 -9.00 5.71
CA MET A 134 -7.59 -8.68 6.28
C MET A 134 -7.82 -7.73 7.45
N SER A 135 -7.20 -7.98 8.60
CA SER A 135 -7.38 -7.11 9.77
C SER A 135 -6.80 -5.71 9.53
N ASP A 136 -7.51 -4.67 9.95
CA ASP A 136 -6.98 -3.30 10.07
C ASP A 136 -6.02 -3.13 11.26
N PHE A 137 -6.12 -4.01 12.25
CA PHE A 137 -5.20 -4.18 13.37
C PHE A 137 -4.06 -5.17 13.12
N PHE A 138 -3.13 -5.23 14.08
CA PHE A 138 -1.98 -6.13 14.09
C PHE A 138 -2.00 -7.00 15.35
N ASN A 139 -1.37 -8.17 15.29
CA ASN A 139 -1.04 -8.92 16.49
C ASN A 139 0.15 -8.26 17.25
N ILE A 140 0.55 -8.87 18.37
CA ILE A 140 1.66 -8.38 19.21
C ILE A 140 3.04 -8.39 18.51
N PHE A 141 3.16 -9.06 17.36
CA PHE A 141 4.38 -9.12 16.57
C PHE A 141 4.34 -8.19 15.35
N GLY A 142 3.31 -7.34 15.22
CA GLY A 142 3.20 -6.41 14.10
C GLY A 142 2.80 -7.09 12.79
N GLU A 143 2.09 -8.22 12.86
CA GLU A 143 1.64 -9.02 11.72
C GLU A 143 0.12 -8.88 11.57
N ARG A 144 -0.38 -8.85 10.33
CA ARG A 144 -1.82 -8.85 10.05
C ARG A 144 -2.41 -10.25 10.10
N THR A 145 -3.67 -10.31 10.53
CA THR A 145 -4.45 -11.53 10.68
C THR A 145 -5.74 -11.44 9.86
N THR A 146 -6.72 -12.28 10.17
CA THR A 146 -8.07 -12.19 9.64
C THR A 146 -9.01 -11.48 10.61
N ALA A 147 -10.04 -10.85 10.06
CA ALA A 147 -11.02 -10.05 10.77
C ALA A 147 -12.42 -10.24 10.20
N ALA A 148 -13.41 -9.78 10.97
CA ALA A 148 -14.76 -9.57 10.49
C ALA A 148 -14.82 -8.33 9.58
N PHE A 149 -15.96 -8.12 8.91
CA PHE A 149 -16.16 -6.97 8.02
C PHE A 149 -15.95 -5.61 8.73
N ALA A 150 -16.31 -5.52 10.02
CA ALA A 150 -16.20 -4.27 10.79
C ALA A 150 -14.75 -3.81 11.01
N ASP A 151 -13.81 -4.76 11.07
CA ASP A 151 -12.38 -4.52 11.36
C ASP A 151 -11.53 -4.83 10.11
N ALA A 152 -12.12 -4.67 8.94
CA ALA A 152 -11.49 -4.96 7.66
C ALA A 152 -10.56 -3.82 7.23
N LEU A 153 -9.34 -4.17 6.81
CA LEU A 153 -8.38 -3.25 6.25
C LEU A 153 -8.89 -2.68 4.93
N LYS A 154 -9.00 -1.36 4.91
CA LYS A 154 -9.23 -0.54 3.74
C LYS A 154 -7.91 -0.07 3.17
N VAL A 155 -7.74 -0.27 1.87
CA VAL A 155 -6.56 0.18 1.11
C VAL A 155 -6.92 1.11 -0.04
N ASP A 156 -6.02 2.03 -0.33
CA ASP A 156 -6.02 2.89 -1.50
C ASP A 156 -4.94 2.44 -2.52
N TYR A 157 -5.35 2.60 -3.76
CA TYR A 157 -4.89 2.06 -5.02
C TYR A 157 -4.52 2.97 -6.17
N GLN A 158 -3.35 2.84 -6.79
CA GLN A 158 -3.09 3.58 -8.05
C GLN A 158 -2.81 2.65 -9.21
N VAL A 159 -3.67 2.72 -10.23
CA VAL A 159 -3.65 1.86 -11.41
C VAL A 159 -3.83 2.70 -12.66
N SER A 160 -2.97 2.45 -13.65
CA SER A 160 -3.01 3.10 -14.97
C SER A 160 -3.65 2.23 -16.05
N SER A 161 -3.94 0.96 -15.74
CA SER A 161 -4.47 -0.07 -16.63
C SER A 161 -5.40 -1.02 -15.86
N SER A 162 -6.20 -1.81 -16.59
CA SER A 162 -7.10 -2.81 -16.00
C SER A 162 -6.37 -3.97 -15.32
N ILE A 163 -5.13 -4.26 -15.74
CA ILE A 163 -4.22 -5.17 -15.06
C ILE A 163 -2.94 -4.40 -14.77
N ALA A 164 -2.52 -4.37 -13.52
CA ALA A 164 -1.34 -3.63 -13.07
C ALA A 164 -0.56 -4.45 -12.03
N SER A 165 0.76 -4.31 -12.03
CA SER A 165 1.68 -5.07 -11.17
C SER A 165 2.70 -4.15 -10.53
N GLN A 166 3.39 -4.66 -9.51
CA GLN A 166 4.42 -3.92 -8.76
C GLN A 166 3.84 -2.64 -8.12
N LEU A 167 2.62 -2.75 -7.59
CA LEU A 167 1.87 -1.65 -6.99
C LEU A 167 2.11 -1.58 -5.50
N ASN A 168 2.09 -0.35 -4.98
CA ASN A 168 1.91 -0.06 -3.57
C ASN A 168 0.42 0.03 -3.24
N LEU A 169 0.02 -0.55 -2.10
CA LEU A 169 -1.30 -0.35 -1.51
C LEU A 169 -1.14 0.50 -0.25
N VAL A 170 -1.78 1.68 -0.24
CA VAL A 170 -1.77 2.57 0.92
C VAL A 170 -2.87 2.13 1.88
N THR A 171 -2.55 1.91 3.15
CA THR A 171 -3.52 1.59 4.19
C THR A 171 -4.26 2.85 4.66
N VAL A 172 -5.59 2.76 4.79
CA VAL A 172 -6.44 3.95 5.03
C VAL A 172 -6.98 3.99 6.46
N ASN A 173 -7.22 2.84 7.08
CA ASN A 173 -7.80 2.72 8.43
C ASN A 173 -6.93 1.88 9.39
N SER A 174 -5.61 1.81 9.15
CA SER A 174 -4.73 1.02 10.01
C SER A 174 -4.79 1.52 11.47
N GLU A 175 -5.08 0.65 12.44
CA GLU A 175 -5.23 1.06 13.85
C GLU A 175 -3.91 1.45 14.52
N ALA A 176 -2.80 0.91 14.03
CA ALA A 176 -1.45 1.15 14.52
C ALA A 176 -0.47 1.31 13.37
N TYR A 177 0.72 1.81 13.70
CA TYR A 177 1.79 2.07 12.73
C TYR A 177 1.33 2.96 11.55
N VAL A 178 0.52 3.99 11.85
CA VAL A 178 -0.13 4.84 10.84
C VAL A 178 0.85 5.60 9.94
N ASP A 179 2.10 5.75 10.36
CA ASP A 179 3.19 6.34 9.59
C ASP A 179 3.86 5.33 8.63
N LEU A 180 3.60 4.04 8.79
CA LEU A 180 3.96 2.97 7.86
C LEU A 180 2.79 2.76 6.90
N GLU A 181 2.73 3.60 5.86
CA GLU A 181 1.53 3.74 5.04
C GLU A 181 1.23 2.52 4.17
N TYR A 182 2.19 1.67 3.85
CA TYR A 182 2.02 0.63 2.82
C TYR A 182 1.76 -0.75 3.41
N LEU A 183 0.79 -1.47 2.84
CA LEU A 183 0.64 -2.90 3.08
C LEU A 183 1.78 -3.64 2.37
N SER A 184 2.58 -4.39 3.13
CA SER A 184 3.87 -4.89 2.67
C SER A 184 4.10 -6.36 3.02
N GLY A 185 4.93 -7.01 2.22
CA GLY A 185 5.52 -8.31 2.54
C GLY A 185 6.79 -8.12 3.37
N ILE A 186 6.85 -8.77 4.54
CA ILE A 186 7.99 -8.70 5.46
C ILE A 186 8.56 -10.11 5.61
N VAL A 187 9.86 -10.30 5.39
CA VAL A 187 10.51 -11.61 5.47
C VAL A 187 10.26 -12.29 6.82
N GLY A 188 9.78 -13.53 6.77
CA GLY A 188 9.40 -14.32 7.94
C GLY A 188 10.54 -14.48 8.97
N PHE A 189 10.18 -14.55 10.25
CA PHE A 189 11.17 -14.73 11.33
C PHE A 189 11.99 -15.99 11.13
N GLY A 190 11.32 -17.10 10.80
CA GLY A 190 11.91 -18.42 10.65
C GLY A 190 12.56 -18.71 9.30
N ASN A 191 12.63 -17.73 8.38
CA ASN A 191 13.23 -17.95 7.07
C ASN A 191 14.75 -18.13 7.14
N SER A 192 15.29 -18.96 6.23
CA SER A 192 16.74 -19.12 6.06
C SER A 192 17.38 -18.03 5.20
N ASN A 193 16.60 -17.43 4.29
CA ASN A 193 16.98 -16.31 3.43
C ASN A 193 15.73 -15.51 3.02
N SER A 194 15.85 -14.55 2.09
CA SER A 194 14.71 -13.73 1.63
C SER A 194 14.02 -14.28 0.39
N ASP A 195 14.40 -15.46 -0.10
CA ASP A 195 13.91 -16.01 -1.36
C ASP A 195 12.75 -16.98 -1.13
N LEU A 196 11.73 -16.83 -1.97
CA LEU A 196 10.60 -17.75 -2.07
C LEU A 196 10.80 -18.67 -3.29
N GLY A 197 10.09 -19.79 -3.30
CA GLY A 197 10.03 -20.65 -4.47
C GLY A 197 9.64 -22.08 -4.12
N PRO A 198 9.49 -22.94 -5.15
CA PRO A 198 9.17 -24.35 -4.97
C PRO A 198 10.15 -25.04 -4.02
N GLY A 199 9.65 -25.86 -3.10
CA GLY A 199 10.44 -26.60 -2.11
C GLY A 199 10.98 -25.76 -0.93
N SER A 200 10.80 -24.44 -0.94
CA SER A 200 11.20 -23.58 0.17
C SER A 200 10.08 -23.43 1.20
N TYR A 201 10.41 -23.51 2.49
CA TYR A 201 9.47 -23.18 3.57
C TYR A 201 9.44 -21.68 3.90
N ASN A 202 10.26 -20.87 3.23
CA ASN A 202 10.32 -19.43 3.47
C ASN A 202 8.96 -18.77 3.17
N TYR A 203 8.64 -17.75 3.94
CA TYR A 203 7.39 -17.02 3.85
C TYR A 203 7.56 -15.54 4.17
N LEU A 204 6.52 -14.76 3.91
CA LEU A 204 6.40 -13.36 4.29
C LEU A 204 5.24 -13.21 5.26
N TYR A 205 5.41 -12.38 6.27
CA TYR A 205 4.29 -11.78 6.97
C TYR A 205 3.67 -10.69 6.10
N LEU A 206 2.36 -10.53 6.19
CA LEU A 206 1.72 -9.30 5.77
C LEU A 206 1.70 -8.32 6.93
N GLY A 207 2.24 -7.13 6.72
CA GLY A 207 2.36 -6.08 7.72
C GLY A 207 2.34 -4.70 7.09
N ALA A 208 2.96 -3.73 7.75
CA ALA A 208 3.10 -2.38 7.22
C ALA A 208 4.58 -1.99 7.09
N SER A 209 4.94 -1.19 6.08
CA SER A 209 6.28 -0.62 5.96
C SER A 209 6.29 0.75 5.29
N LEU A 210 7.45 1.41 5.32
CA LEU A 210 7.75 2.48 4.36
C LEU A 210 7.89 1.91 2.93
N ALA A 211 7.82 2.79 1.93
CA ALA A 211 7.90 2.40 0.53
C ALA A 211 9.23 1.75 0.16
N THR A 212 9.16 0.70 -0.67
CA THR A 212 10.26 0.20 -1.48
C THR A 212 10.04 0.53 -2.95
N PRO A 213 11.10 0.65 -3.77
CA PRO A 213 10.93 0.86 -5.21
C PRO A 213 10.18 -0.30 -5.88
N PRO A 214 9.29 -0.04 -6.85
CA PRO A 214 8.68 -1.09 -7.67
C PRO A 214 9.73 -1.95 -8.38
N GLY A 215 9.58 -3.27 -8.33
CA GLY A 215 10.50 -4.24 -8.94
C GLY A 215 11.85 -4.41 -8.24
N SER A 216 12.06 -3.79 -7.07
CA SER A 216 13.26 -4.03 -6.29
C SER A 216 13.25 -5.41 -5.65
N THR A 217 14.42 -6.02 -5.47
CA THR A 217 14.62 -7.17 -4.59
C THR A 217 14.35 -6.80 -3.11
N PRO A 218 14.43 -7.73 -2.14
CA PRO A 218 14.04 -7.44 -0.76
C PRO A 218 14.95 -6.38 -0.13
N GLN A 219 14.37 -5.30 0.37
CA GLN A 219 15.12 -4.16 0.87
C GLN A 219 15.42 -4.28 2.37
N SER A 220 16.67 -4.05 2.75
CA SER A 220 17.11 -4.02 4.15
C SER A 220 17.06 -2.61 4.74
N GLY A 221 16.90 -2.50 6.05
CA GLY A 221 16.91 -1.21 6.77
C GLY A 221 15.65 -0.35 6.58
N ILE A 222 14.66 -0.83 5.84
CA ILE A 222 13.37 -0.16 5.68
C ILE A 222 12.49 -0.45 6.91
N ASP A 223 11.97 0.61 7.52
CA ASP A 223 11.15 0.53 8.71
C ASP A 223 9.82 -0.21 8.43
N ASN A 224 9.43 -1.10 9.34
CA ASN A 224 8.29 -1.99 9.19
C ASN A 224 7.68 -2.42 10.55
N SER A 225 6.41 -2.80 10.53
CA SER A 225 5.61 -3.11 11.71
C SER A 225 6.20 -4.26 12.54
N PHE A 226 6.69 -5.30 11.89
CA PHE A 226 7.32 -6.44 12.58
C PHE A 226 8.61 -6.03 13.30
N THR A 227 9.47 -5.28 12.62
CA THR A 227 10.74 -4.82 13.19
C THR A 227 10.48 -3.89 14.38
N ARG A 228 9.49 -3.00 14.30
CA ARG A 228 9.10 -2.15 15.43
C ARG A 228 8.57 -2.95 16.62
N ALA A 229 7.71 -3.94 16.37
CA ALA A 229 7.10 -4.76 17.42
C ALA A 229 8.12 -5.68 18.12
N THR A 230 9.07 -6.22 17.36
CA THR A 230 9.97 -7.29 17.85
C THR A 230 11.41 -6.86 18.06
N THR A 231 11.81 -5.68 17.56
CA THR A 231 13.20 -5.20 17.44
C THR A 231 14.09 -6.03 16.49
N LEU A 232 13.52 -7.02 15.79
CA LEU A 232 14.25 -7.89 14.87
C LEU A 232 14.11 -7.36 13.44
N ALA A 233 15.20 -6.80 12.91
CA ALA A 233 15.22 -6.28 11.55
C ALA A 233 14.93 -7.37 10.50
N LYS A 234 13.99 -7.09 9.61
CA LYS A 234 13.63 -7.95 8.47
C LYS A 234 13.56 -7.15 7.18
N ASN A 235 13.90 -7.81 6.08
CA ASN A 235 13.79 -7.23 4.75
C ASN A 235 12.33 -7.17 4.32
N VAL A 236 12.00 -6.20 3.46
CA VAL A 236 10.62 -5.93 3.03
C VAL A 236 10.54 -5.58 1.55
N GLU A 237 9.35 -5.76 0.99
CA GLU A 237 8.88 -5.12 -0.23
C GLU A 237 7.47 -4.56 0.04
N SER A 238 7.20 -3.33 -0.39
CA SER A 238 5.86 -2.73 -0.33
C SER A 238 5.16 -2.75 -1.69
N ALA A 239 5.94 -2.66 -2.77
CA ALA A 239 5.45 -2.61 -4.14
C ALA A 239 5.24 -4.02 -4.73
N LEU A 240 4.67 -4.94 -3.98
CA LEU A 240 4.52 -6.36 -4.37
C LEU A 240 3.16 -6.70 -4.97
N TRP A 241 2.24 -5.74 -5.11
CA TRP A 241 0.85 -6.06 -5.43
C TRP A 241 0.57 -6.05 -6.94
N LYS A 242 -0.15 -7.07 -7.39
CA LYS A 242 -0.78 -7.15 -8.70
C LYS A 242 -2.30 -7.12 -8.53
N ILE A 243 -2.96 -6.30 -9.34
CA ILE A 243 -4.41 -6.17 -9.36
C ILE A 243 -4.90 -6.46 -10.77
N ASP A 244 -5.92 -7.31 -10.87
CA ASP A 244 -6.79 -7.41 -12.05
C ASP A 244 -8.13 -6.76 -11.70
N LEU A 245 -8.43 -5.60 -12.28
CA LEU A 245 -9.67 -4.87 -12.04
C LEU A 245 -10.90 -5.49 -12.68
N ASN A 246 -10.73 -6.42 -13.63
CA ASN A 246 -11.87 -7.12 -14.24
C ASN A 246 -12.39 -8.20 -13.28
N THR A 247 -11.50 -8.84 -12.54
CA THR A 247 -11.84 -9.90 -11.59
C THR A 247 -11.77 -9.44 -10.14
N LEU A 248 -11.23 -8.25 -9.87
CA LEU A 248 -10.87 -7.74 -8.54
C LEU A 248 -9.88 -8.65 -7.78
N GLU A 249 -9.16 -9.50 -8.49
CA GLU A 249 -8.15 -10.36 -7.89
C GLU A 249 -6.95 -9.52 -7.45
N LEU A 250 -6.52 -9.75 -6.22
CA LEU A 250 -5.31 -9.18 -5.64
C LEU A 250 -4.29 -10.30 -5.46
N THR A 251 -3.11 -10.17 -6.06
CA THR A 251 -2.07 -11.20 -6.00
C THR A 251 -0.76 -10.57 -5.55
N PRO A 252 -0.07 -11.11 -4.53
CA PRO A 252 1.31 -10.70 -4.26
C PRO A 252 2.26 -11.26 -5.33
N GLN A 253 3.34 -10.53 -5.62
CA GLN A 253 4.44 -10.93 -6.47
C GLN A 253 5.74 -10.45 -5.84
N TRP A 254 6.42 -11.37 -5.16
CA TRP A 254 7.71 -11.11 -4.52
C TRP A 254 8.85 -11.19 -5.54
N VAL A 255 9.87 -10.33 -5.39
CA VAL A 255 11.09 -10.37 -6.21
C VAL A 255 12.21 -10.94 -5.36
N ASN A 256 12.65 -12.16 -5.65
CA ASN A 256 13.77 -12.78 -4.94
C ASN A 256 15.07 -11.96 -5.06
N THR A 257 16.05 -12.27 -4.21
CA THR A 257 17.36 -11.59 -4.20
C THR A 257 18.14 -11.71 -5.52
N ASP A 258 17.87 -12.75 -6.31
CA ASP A 258 18.41 -12.96 -7.66
C ASP A 258 17.59 -12.27 -8.78
N GLY A 259 16.52 -11.56 -8.42
CA GLY A 259 15.59 -10.90 -9.33
C GLY A 259 14.51 -11.81 -9.92
N SER A 260 14.48 -13.10 -9.56
CA SER A 260 13.41 -14.01 -10.00
C SER A 260 12.08 -13.70 -9.31
N THR A 261 10.97 -13.93 -10.02
CA THR A 261 9.60 -13.73 -9.51
C THR A 261 8.85 -15.08 -9.53
N PRO A 262 9.09 -15.96 -8.55
CA PRO A 262 8.43 -17.26 -8.49
C PRO A 262 6.91 -17.11 -8.28
N ALA A 263 6.17 -18.19 -8.56
CA ALA A 263 4.79 -18.27 -8.10
C ALA A 263 4.75 -18.21 -6.57
N VAL A 264 3.79 -17.46 -6.03
CA VAL A 264 3.56 -17.34 -4.59
C VAL A 264 2.10 -17.59 -4.28
N TYR A 265 1.84 -17.97 -3.03
CA TYR A 265 0.55 -18.38 -2.53
C TYR A 265 0.27 -17.69 -1.20
N VAL A 266 -0.98 -17.31 -1.00
CA VAL A 266 -1.44 -16.76 0.27
C VAL A 266 -1.93 -17.91 1.15
N GLY A 267 -1.50 -17.91 2.40
CA GLY A 267 -1.90 -18.88 3.40
C GLY A 267 -2.39 -18.21 4.68
N PHE A 268 -3.21 -18.93 5.44
CA PHE A 268 -3.51 -18.62 6.84
C PHE A 268 -3.03 -19.77 7.71
N ALA A 269 -2.12 -19.44 8.63
CA ALA A 269 -1.52 -20.39 9.56
C ALA A 269 -1.20 -19.65 10.86
N GLN A 270 -1.29 -20.33 12.01
CA GLN A 270 -0.90 -19.75 13.30
C GLN A 270 -1.55 -18.37 13.58
N ASN A 271 -2.80 -18.18 13.15
CA ASN A 271 -3.56 -16.92 13.25
C ASN A 271 -2.93 -15.72 12.54
N ILE A 272 -2.16 -15.94 11.48
CA ILE A 272 -1.58 -14.87 10.65
C ILE A 272 -1.79 -15.16 9.17
N VAL A 273 -1.87 -14.09 8.38
CA VAL A 273 -1.88 -14.19 6.92
C VAL A 273 -0.44 -14.13 6.43
N ILE A 274 -0.04 -15.13 5.64
CA ILE A 274 1.32 -15.28 5.11
C ILE A 274 1.32 -15.40 3.59
N VAL A 275 2.47 -15.10 2.99
CA VAL A 275 2.75 -15.38 1.57
C VAL A 275 3.93 -16.35 1.49
N THR A 276 3.83 -17.43 0.72
CA THR A 276 4.91 -18.42 0.55
C THR A 276 5.05 -18.86 -0.90
N GLY A 277 6.25 -19.29 -1.31
CA GLY A 277 6.48 -19.88 -2.63
C GLY A 277 6.02 -21.34 -2.74
N ASP A 278 5.76 -22.01 -1.61
CA ASP A 278 5.31 -23.41 -1.57
C ASP A 278 4.53 -23.69 -0.27
N ILE A 279 3.20 -23.80 -0.39
CA ILE A 279 2.30 -24.09 0.74
C ILE A 279 2.60 -25.46 1.37
N THR A 280 3.02 -26.44 0.58
CA THR A 280 3.28 -27.80 1.09
C THR A 280 4.58 -27.81 1.90
N ALA A 281 5.64 -27.19 1.37
CA ALA A 281 6.91 -27.08 2.10
C ALA A 281 6.75 -26.26 3.40
N PHE A 282 6.00 -25.16 3.36
CA PHE A 282 5.64 -24.39 4.56
C PHE A 282 4.87 -25.25 5.57
N MET A 283 3.80 -25.95 5.13
CA MET A 283 2.97 -26.78 5.99
C MET A 283 3.74 -27.92 6.65
N ASN A 284 4.66 -28.55 5.92
CA ASN A 284 5.54 -29.60 6.46
C ASN A 284 6.45 -29.08 7.58
N ARG A 285 6.80 -27.78 7.56
CA ARG A 285 7.69 -27.17 8.54
C ARG A 285 6.93 -26.58 9.73
N PHE A 286 5.81 -25.91 9.50
CA PHE A 286 5.11 -25.10 10.50
C PHE A 286 3.71 -25.60 10.86
N GLY A 287 3.22 -26.65 10.21
CA GLY A 287 1.92 -27.27 10.48
C GLY A 287 0.78 -26.73 9.61
N ASN A 288 -0.45 -27.05 10.00
CA ASN A 288 -1.65 -26.85 9.19
C ASN A 288 -1.77 -25.41 8.65
N THR A 289 -2.04 -25.31 7.34
CA THR A 289 -2.14 -24.03 6.63
C THR A 289 -3.32 -24.08 5.67
N VAL A 290 -4.19 -23.09 5.74
CA VAL A 290 -5.30 -22.94 4.80
C VAL A 290 -4.82 -22.06 3.65
N GLN A 291 -4.84 -22.56 2.41
CA GLN A 291 -4.54 -21.75 1.24
C GLN A 291 -5.74 -20.85 0.90
N LEU A 292 -5.46 -19.57 0.65
CA LEU A 292 -6.47 -18.53 0.43
C LEU A 292 -6.20 -17.75 -0.87
N LYS A 293 -7.21 -17.02 -1.34
CA LYS A 293 -7.11 -15.99 -2.38
C LYS A 293 -7.42 -14.63 -1.78
N LEU A 294 -6.80 -13.58 -2.31
CA LEU A 294 -7.15 -12.20 -1.96
C LEU A 294 -7.97 -11.58 -3.07
N ARG A 295 -9.00 -10.82 -2.68
CA ARG A 295 -9.88 -10.10 -3.58
C ARG A 295 -10.14 -8.72 -3.01
N LEU A 296 -10.19 -7.72 -3.89
CA LEU A 296 -10.64 -6.39 -3.52
C LEU A 296 -12.17 -6.38 -3.45
N GLU A 297 -12.70 -5.88 -2.34
CA GLU A 297 -14.12 -5.57 -2.19
C GLU A 297 -14.28 -4.05 -2.13
N LEU A 298 -14.88 -3.49 -3.18
CA LEU A 298 -15.00 -2.05 -3.28
C LEU A 298 -16.03 -1.52 -2.30
N SER A 299 -15.63 -0.52 -1.49
CA SER A 299 -16.58 0.12 -0.58
C SER A 299 -17.59 0.96 -1.39
N THR A 300 -18.88 0.62 -1.27
CA THR A 300 -20.00 1.29 -1.96
C THR A 300 -20.47 2.55 -1.26
#